data_AF-A0A2V6DWP5-F1
#
_entry.id   AF-A0A2V6DWP5-F1
#
_cell.length_a   1.000
_cell.length_b   1.000
_cell.length_c   1.000
_cell.angle_alpha   90.00
_cell.angle_beta   90.00
_cell.angle_gamma   90.00
#
_symmetry.space_group_name_H-M   'P 1'
#
loop_
_entity.id
_entity.type
_entity.pdbx_description
1 polymer ?
#
loop_
_entity_poly.entity_id
_entity_poly.type
_entity_poly.pdbx_seq_one_letter_code
_entity_poly.pdbx_strand_id
1 'polypeptide(L)'
;MQKLHEKLRSIAGDVEKASQLPGDFSETELERPQIAAYYGVILAGSGDFPQAAKFLDLGAKANLFPEEGKLLEKAQLTIARR
;
A
#
# COMPACT_ATOMS: atom_id res chain seq x y z
N MET A 1 8.66 14.11 7.96
CA MET A 1 7.69 13.63 6.95
C MET A 1 8.34 13.28 5.60
N GLN A 2 9.28 14.06 5.04
CA GLN A 2 9.93 13.75 3.76
C GLN A 2 10.64 12.39 3.69
N LYS A 3 11.39 12.00 4.72
CA LYS A 3 12.12 10.71 4.74
C LYS A 3 11.21 9.48 4.64
N LEU A 4 10.00 9.56 5.19
CA LEU A 4 9.02 8.48 5.11
C LEU A 4 8.46 8.33 3.70
N HIS A 5 8.19 9.45 3.03
CA HIS A 5 7.67 9.47 1.66
C HIS A 5 8.70 8.92 0.66
N GLU A 6 9.98 9.29 0.80
CA GLU A 6 11.06 8.75 -0.04
C GLU A 6 11.24 7.23 0.17
N LYS A 7 11.19 6.77 1.43
CA LYS A 7 11.27 5.34 1.75
C LYS A 7 10.11 4.56 1.15
N LEU A 8 8.87 5.03 1.30
CA LEU A 8 7.67 4.37 0.74
C LEU A 8 7.69 4.33 -0.81
N ARG A 9 8.13 5.42 -1.45
CA ARG A 9 8.27 5.48 -2.92
C ARG A 9 9.31 4.51 -3.45
N SER A 10 10.45 4.36 -2.76
CA SER A 10 11.48 3.39 -3.15
C SER A 10 11.00 1.94 -3.02
N ILE A 11 10.05 1.67 -2.13
CA ILE A 11 9.51 0.33 -1.89
C ILE A 11 8.42 -0.01 -2.91
N ALA A 12 7.58 0.96 -3.31
CA ALA A 12 6.49 0.75 -4.25
C ALA A 12 6.93 0.29 -5.65
N GLY A 13 8.18 0.57 -6.06
CA GLY A 13 8.75 0.10 -7.32
C GLY A 13 9.48 -1.25 -7.25
N ASP A 14 9.63 -1.81 -6.05
CA ASP A 14 10.50 -2.95 -5.78
C ASP A 14 9.75 -3.97 -4.92
N VAL A 15 9.10 -4.93 -5.60
CA VAL A 15 8.17 -5.90 -5.00
C VAL A 15 8.83 -6.74 -3.90
N GLU A 16 10.14 -6.98 -3.98
CA GLU A 16 10.88 -7.71 -2.93
C GLU A 16 11.06 -6.87 -1.66
N LYS A 17 11.34 -5.56 -1.79
CA LYS A 17 11.35 -4.65 -0.62
C LYS A 17 9.96 -4.43 -0.06
N ALA A 18 8.96 -4.49 -0.93
CA ALA A 18 7.56 -4.37 -0.60
C ALA A 18 7.09 -5.49 0.34
N SER A 19 7.56 -6.72 0.13
CA SER A 19 7.35 -7.84 1.05
C SER A 19 8.04 -7.71 2.41
N GLN A 20 8.99 -6.78 2.59
CA GLN A 20 9.66 -6.53 3.88
C GLN A 20 8.96 -5.47 4.75
N LEU A 21 7.98 -4.74 4.21
CA LEU A 21 7.20 -3.74 4.97
C LEU A 21 6.62 -4.26 6.29
N PRO A 22 6.09 -5.50 6.38
CA PRO A 22 5.55 -6.02 7.64
C PRO A 22 6.62 -6.23 8.72
N GLY A 23 7.89 -6.41 8.34
CA GLY A 23 9.01 -6.53 9.28
C GLY A 23 9.56 -5.17 9.73
N ASP A 24 9.32 -4.12 8.94
CA ASP A 24 9.81 -2.75 9.17
C ASP A 24 8.80 -1.87 9.92
N PHE A 25 7.53 -2.29 9.99
CA PHE A 25 6.43 -1.55 10.61
C PHE A 25 5.64 -2.44 11.56
N SER A 26 5.25 -1.90 12.71
CA SER A 26 4.31 -2.58 13.60
C SER A 26 2.91 -2.67 12.97
N GLU A 27 2.08 -3.61 13.44
CA GLU A 27 0.71 -3.81 12.92
C GLU A 27 -0.13 -2.52 13.00
N THR A 28 0.01 -1.76 14.08
CA THR A 28 -0.64 -0.45 14.27
C THR A 28 -0.13 0.62 13.31
N GLU A 29 1.13 0.54 12.87
CA GLU A 29 1.67 1.44 11.85
C GLU A 29 1.17 1.08 10.45
N LEU A 30 1.05 -0.21 10.12
CA LEU A 30 0.50 -0.67 8.85
C LEU A 30 -0.95 -0.22 8.64
N GLU A 31 -1.72 -0.09 9.72
CA GLU A 31 -3.12 0.37 9.66
C GLU A 31 -3.26 1.89 9.48
N ARG A 32 -2.17 2.66 9.58
CA ARG A 32 -2.22 4.10 9.30
C ARG A 32 -2.59 4.31 7.83
N PRO A 33 -3.60 5.14 7.50
CA PRO A 33 -4.11 5.26 6.13
C PRO A 33 -3.02 5.45 5.07
N GLN A 34 -2.05 6.33 5.28
CA GLN A 34 -0.96 6.52 4.31
C GLN A 34 -0.14 5.24 4.09
N ILE A 35 0.19 4.49 5.14
CA ILE A 35 1.00 3.27 5.03
C ILE A 35 0.14 2.14 4.45
N ALA A 36 -1.12 2.03 4.90
CA ALA A 36 -2.09 1.07 4.41
C ALA A 36 -2.33 1.20 2.89
N ALA A 37 -2.38 2.41 2.35
CA ALA A 37 -2.50 2.63 0.91
C ALA A 37 -1.37 1.96 0.13
N TYR A 38 -0.12 2.20 0.53
CA TYR A 38 1.05 1.59 -0.08
C TYR A 38 1.08 0.07 0.12
N TYR A 39 0.82 -0.39 1.34
CA TYR A 39 0.86 -1.80 1.67
C TYR A 39 -0.23 -2.60 0.94
N GLY A 40 -1.44 -2.05 0.83
CA GLY A 40 -2.53 -2.65 0.06
C GLY A 40 -2.23 -2.77 -1.44
N VAL A 41 -1.58 -1.76 -2.03
CA VAL A 41 -1.13 -1.80 -3.44
C VAL A 41 -0.13 -2.93 -3.67
N ILE A 42 0.79 -3.10 -2.72
CA ILE A 42 1.82 -4.14 -2.76
C ILE A 42 1.19 -5.53 -2.67
N LEU A 43 0.32 -5.75 -1.68
CA LEU A 43 -0.38 -7.02 -1.51
C LEU A 43 -1.21 -7.39 -2.73
N ALA A 44 -1.87 -6.40 -3.35
CA ALA A 44 -2.61 -6.61 -4.59
C ALA A 44 -1.70 -7.04 -5.76
N GLY A 45 -0.49 -6.51 -5.84
CA GLY A 45 0.51 -6.91 -6.84
C GLY A 45 1.10 -8.31 -6.58
N SER A 46 1.23 -8.69 -5.31
CA SER A 46 1.74 -10.01 -4.89
C SER A 46 0.68 -11.12 -4.92
N GLY A 47 -0.59 -10.79 -5.13
CA GLY A 47 -1.70 -11.76 -5.14
C GLY A 47 -2.29 -12.08 -3.77
N ASP A 48 -1.84 -11.42 -2.68
CA ASP A 48 -2.47 -11.55 -1.35
C ASP A 48 -3.72 -10.68 -1.28
N PHE A 49 -4.75 -11.28 -1.83
CA PHE A 49 -5.93 -10.60 -2.23
C PHE A 49 -6.88 -10.22 -1.08
N PRO A 50 -7.17 -11.10 -0.11
CA PRO A 50 -7.94 -10.76 1.08
C PRO A 50 -7.26 -9.69 1.93
N GLN A 51 -5.94 -9.78 2.13
CA GLN A 51 -5.22 -8.81 2.93
C GLN A 51 -5.13 -7.46 2.22
N ALA A 52 -4.91 -7.46 0.90
CA ALA A 52 -4.92 -6.24 0.09
C ALA A 52 -6.22 -5.44 0.28
N ALA A 53 -7.39 -6.09 0.26
CA ALA A 53 -8.68 -5.41 0.41
C ALA A 53 -8.76 -4.61 1.72
N LYS A 54 -8.36 -5.21 2.85
CA LYS A 54 -8.33 -4.55 4.17
C LYS A 54 -7.50 -3.26 4.12
N PHE A 55 -6.28 -3.33 3.60
CA PHE A 55 -5.36 -2.20 3.61
C PHE A 55 -5.68 -1.15 2.53
N LEU A 56 -6.24 -1.55 1.39
CA LEU A 56 -6.72 -0.61 0.38
C LEU A 56 -7.92 0.21 0.89
N ASP A 57 -8.83 -0.38 1.67
CA ASP A 57 -9.96 0.33 2.28
C ASP A 57 -9.50 1.34 3.34
N LEU A 58 -8.49 0.98 4.14
CA LEU A 58 -7.83 1.91 5.06
C LEU A 58 -7.08 3.00 4.29
N GLY A 59 -6.39 2.62 3.23
CA GLY A 59 -5.63 3.49 2.33
C GLY A 59 -6.48 4.54 1.62
N ALA A 60 -7.72 4.21 1.28
CA ALA A 60 -8.67 5.13 0.66
C ALA A 60 -9.01 6.34 1.54
N LYS A 61 -8.76 6.24 2.87
CA LYS A 61 -8.97 7.34 3.82
C LYS A 61 -7.75 8.25 3.95
N ALA A 62 -6.65 7.93 3.27
CA ALA A 62 -5.43 8.72 3.35
C ALA A 62 -5.54 10.00 2.54
N ASN A 63 -4.88 11.06 3.03
CA ASN A 63 -4.62 12.23 2.21
C ASN A 63 -3.46 11.91 1.26
N LEU A 64 -3.81 11.34 0.11
CA LEU A 64 -2.88 10.90 -0.93
C LEU A 64 -2.62 12.00 -1.96
N PHE A 65 -1.43 11.99 -2.53
CA PHE A 65 -1.16 12.73 -3.75
C PHE A 65 -1.95 12.11 -4.94
N PRO A 66 -2.24 12.88 -6.00
CA PRO A 66 -3.00 12.38 -7.15
C PRO A 66 -2.41 11.10 -7.77
N GLU A 67 -1.08 10.99 -7.84
CA GLU A 67 -0.38 9.83 -8.39
C GLU A 67 -0.55 8.58 -7.51
N GLU A 68 -0.50 8.76 -6.18
CA GLU A 68 -0.72 7.69 -5.21
C GLU A 68 -2.18 7.21 -5.25
N GLY A 69 -3.13 8.13 -5.39
CA GLY A 69 -4.54 7.80 -5.57
C GLY A 69 -4.78 6.93 -6.80
N LYS A 70 -4.13 7.23 -7.93
CA LYS A 70 -4.20 6.41 -9.14
C LYS A 70 -3.63 5.00 -8.93
N LEU A 71 -2.56 4.86 -8.16
CA LEU A 71 -2.00 3.55 -7.80
C LEU A 71 -2.96 2.75 -6.93
N LEU A 72 -3.58 3.40 -5.94
CA LEU A 72 -4.59 2.80 -5.08
C LEU A 72 -5.80 2.32 -5.91
N GLU A 73 -6.32 3.16 -6.80
CA GLU A 73 -7.45 2.83 -7.68
C GLU A 73 -7.10 1.64 -8.60
N LYS A 74 -5.91 1.64 -9.20
CA LYS A 74 -5.44 0.51 -10.02
C LYS A 74 -5.38 -0.79 -9.22
N ALA A 75 -4.88 -0.74 -7.98
CA ALA A 75 -4.85 -1.90 -7.10
C ALA A 75 -6.27 -2.36 -6.75
N GLN A 76 -7.19 -1.43 -6.43
CA GLN A 76 -8.62 -1.71 -6.21
C GLN A 76 -9.26 -2.42 -7.41
N LEU A 77 -8.94 -2.01 -8.64
CA LEU A 77 -9.42 -2.68 -9.84
C LEU A 77 -8.80 -4.08 -10.04
N THR A 78 -7.50 -4.25 -9.76
CA THR A 78 -6.84 -5.57 -9.79
C THR A 78 -7.54 -6.55 -8.85
N ILE A 79 -7.89 -6.08 -7.64
CA ILE A 79 -8.56 -6.90 -6.64
C ILE A 79 -10.05 -7.16 -6.94
N ALA A 80 -10.68 -6.39 -7.82
CA ALA A 80 -12.08 -6.58 -8.20
C ALA A 80 -12.26 -7.55 -9.39
N ARG A 81 -11.18 -7.87 -10.11
CA ARG A 81 -11.19 -8.69 -11.35
C ARG A 81 -10.77 -10.15 -11.15
N ARG A 82 -10.44 -10.51 -9.93
CA ARG A 82 -10.03 -11.85 -9.47
C ARG A 82 -11.25 -12.63 -9.00
#